data_AF-A0A379G1G1-F1
#
_entry.id   AF-A0A379G1G1-F1
#
_cell.length_a   1.000
_cell.length_b   1.000
_cell.length_c   1.000
_cell.angle_alpha   90.00
_cell.angle_beta   90.00
_cell.angle_gamma   90.00
#
_symmetry.space_group_name_H-M   'P 1'
#
loop_
_entity.id
_entity.type
_entity.pdbx_description
1 polymer ?
#
loop_
_entity_poly.entity_id
_entity_poly.type
_entity_poly.pdbx_seq_one_letter_code
_entity_poly.pdbx_strand_id
1 'polypeptide(L)'
;MFSANISHRHSDLIDFSDVSTQGNTKTNGFNSSTTVNELNAYHLLDSSQQNEVDSMINAYSISNKEQRNQLSSKIDKIVDDLFEIRNSVYQFINEGTDSVRGEFKPGKNANDRDHYIRMLVAFNTINNGIEKVREDKGFAKCDVDVSLHLHHSSSVYGDLQSLNKLLSENSMRADSTAHLPNLTYNKGELQFG
;
A
#
# COMPACT_ATOMS: atom_id res chain seq x y z
N MET A 1 -11.33 69.59 -22.84
CA MET A 1 -12.70 69.10 -23.07
C MET A 1 -12.63 68.04 -24.16
N PHE A 2 -12.68 66.75 -23.80
CA PHE A 2 -12.94 65.69 -24.75
C PHE A 2 -13.88 64.68 -24.09
N SER A 3 -14.99 64.45 -24.78
CA SER A 3 -16.14 63.67 -24.37
C SER A 3 -15.85 62.17 -24.33
N ALA A 4 -16.65 61.51 -23.50
CA ALA A 4 -16.71 60.08 -23.27
C ALA A 4 -16.96 59.24 -24.53
N ASN A 5 -16.50 57.98 -24.49
CA ASN A 5 -17.22 56.90 -25.15
C ASN A 5 -17.19 55.66 -24.23
N ILE A 6 -18.37 55.30 -23.72
CA ILE A 6 -18.64 54.07 -22.97
C ILE A 6 -19.07 53.03 -24.01
N SER A 7 -18.48 51.85 -24.00
CA SER A 7 -19.09 50.67 -24.64
C SER A 7 -18.84 49.43 -23.80
N HIS A 8 -19.94 48.78 -23.45
CA HIS A 8 -20.08 47.61 -22.61
C HIS A 8 -19.23 46.43 -23.08
N ARG A 9 -18.65 45.66 -22.14
CA ARG A 9 -18.67 44.19 -22.18
C ARG A 9 -18.58 43.59 -20.76
N HIS A 10 -19.69 42.98 -20.38
CA HIS A 10 -19.87 41.72 -19.64
C HIS A 10 -18.79 41.31 -18.62
N SER A 11 -19.20 41.42 -17.36
CA SER A 11 -18.74 40.58 -16.26
C SER A 11 -19.29 39.17 -16.43
N ASP A 12 -18.44 38.23 -16.84
CA ASP A 12 -18.74 36.80 -16.78
C ASP A 12 -17.97 36.16 -15.62
N LEU A 13 -18.77 35.72 -14.66
CA LEU A 13 -18.42 34.83 -13.57
C LEU A 13 -17.74 33.57 -14.12
N ILE A 14 -16.59 33.19 -13.57
CA ILE A 14 -16.04 31.86 -13.79
C ILE A 14 -16.83 30.90 -12.90
N ASP A 15 -17.77 30.23 -13.54
CA ASP A 15 -18.43 29.01 -13.06
C ASP A 15 -17.40 27.87 -13.04
N PHE A 16 -17.10 27.34 -11.86
CA PHE A 16 -16.35 26.09 -11.72
C PHE A 16 -17.36 24.95 -11.56
N SER A 17 -17.95 24.55 -12.68
CA SER A 17 -18.67 23.30 -12.84
C SER A 17 -17.92 22.40 -13.84
N ASP A 18 -17.86 21.11 -13.48
CA ASP A 18 -17.13 20.00 -14.09
C ASP A 18 -16.82 20.06 -15.59
N VAL A 19 -15.54 19.80 -15.94
CA VAL A 19 -15.20 19.11 -17.19
C VAL A 19 -14.11 18.06 -16.94
N SER A 20 -14.57 16.81 -16.87
CA SER A 20 -13.80 15.62 -17.20
C SER A 20 -13.04 15.82 -18.51
N THR A 21 -11.72 15.69 -18.47
CA THR A 21 -10.93 15.40 -19.66
C THR A 21 -9.86 14.39 -19.32
N GLN A 22 -10.04 13.17 -19.84
CA GLN A 22 -8.97 12.21 -20.07
C GLN A 22 -7.86 12.90 -20.88
N GLY A 23 -6.76 13.19 -20.21
CA GLY A 23 -5.56 13.75 -20.79
C GLY A 23 -4.36 13.02 -20.22
N ASN A 24 -3.85 12.07 -20.99
CA ASN A 24 -2.61 11.34 -20.74
C ASN A 24 -1.47 12.35 -20.52
N THR A 25 -1.16 12.63 -19.27
CA THR A 25 -0.01 13.41 -18.86
C THR A 25 0.75 12.55 -17.86
N LYS A 26 2.02 12.26 -18.19
CA LYS A 26 3.01 11.79 -17.21
C LYS A 26 3.25 12.92 -16.22
N THR A 27 2.29 13.15 -15.33
CA THR A 27 2.51 13.95 -14.15
C THR A 27 3.29 13.07 -13.20
N ASN A 28 4.55 13.41 -12.93
CA ASN A 28 5.19 13.10 -11.65
C ASN A 28 4.47 13.91 -10.55
N GLY A 29 3.14 13.72 -10.45
CA GLY A 29 2.25 14.44 -9.60
C GLY A 29 2.33 13.83 -8.22
N PHE A 30 2.65 14.66 -7.23
CA PHE A 30 2.54 14.30 -5.84
C PHE A 30 1.09 13.88 -5.58
N ASN A 31 0.82 12.57 -5.58
CA ASN A 31 -0.53 12.07 -5.37
C ASN A 31 -0.86 12.25 -3.88
N SER A 32 -1.69 13.25 -3.55
CA SER A 32 -2.13 13.53 -2.18
C SER A 32 -3.21 12.56 -1.66
N SER A 33 -3.64 11.60 -2.49
CA SER A 33 -4.59 10.55 -2.10
C SER A 33 -4.05 9.72 -0.93
N THR A 34 -4.95 9.15 -0.15
CA THR A 34 -4.61 8.22 0.93
C THR A 34 -4.19 6.84 0.41
N THR A 35 -4.53 6.56 -0.85
CA THR A 35 -4.24 5.32 -1.57
C THR A 35 -3.64 5.59 -2.96
N VAL A 36 -3.02 4.57 -3.53
CA VAL A 36 -2.49 4.54 -4.90
C VAL A 36 -3.10 3.37 -5.66
N ASN A 37 -3.19 3.52 -6.99
CA ASN A 37 -3.68 2.48 -7.89
C ASN A 37 -2.56 1.91 -8.77
N GLU A 38 -1.34 2.43 -8.64
CA GLU A 38 -0.15 1.97 -9.35
C GLU A 38 1.09 2.14 -8.47
N LEU A 39 2.07 1.26 -8.65
CA LEU A 39 3.36 1.38 -7.99
C LEU A 39 4.29 2.30 -8.78
N ASN A 40 4.98 3.20 -8.08
CA ASN A 40 6.01 4.06 -8.66
C ASN A 40 7.33 3.87 -7.90
N ALA A 41 8.38 4.60 -8.30
CA ALA A 41 9.71 4.47 -7.72
C ALA A 41 9.79 4.73 -6.20
N TYR A 42 8.87 5.48 -5.60
CA TYR A 42 8.83 5.72 -4.14
C TYR A 42 8.31 4.51 -3.34
N HIS A 43 7.61 3.60 -4.00
CA HIS A 43 7.06 2.39 -3.40
C HIS A 43 8.02 1.19 -3.52
N LEU A 44 8.96 1.25 -4.46
CA LEU A 44 9.93 0.19 -4.67
C LEU A 44 11.07 0.28 -3.66
N LEU A 45 11.68 -0.87 -3.37
CA LEU A 45 12.85 -0.95 -2.51
C LEU A 45 14.04 -0.30 -3.21
N ASP A 46 14.80 0.52 -2.49
CA ASP A 46 16.13 0.91 -2.95
C ASP A 46 17.12 -0.26 -2.80
N SER A 47 18.34 -0.10 -3.34
CA SER A 47 19.34 -1.17 -3.30
C SER A 47 19.72 -1.60 -1.87
N SER A 48 19.69 -0.69 -0.89
CA SER A 48 20.00 -1.04 0.50
C SER A 48 18.90 -1.91 1.08
N GLN A 49 17.65 -1.50 0.88
CA GLN A 49 16.48 -2.23 1.35
C GLN A 49 16.35 -3.59 0.67
N GLN A 50 16.63 -3.67 -0.64
CA GLN A 50 16.65 -4.94 -1.37
C GLN A 50 17.72 -5.88 -0.81
N ASN A 51 18.93 -5.37 -0.51
CA ASN A 51 19.99 -6.19 0.09
C ASN A 51 19.59 -6.74 1.47
N GLU A 52 18.86 -5.98 2.28
CA GLU A 52 18.35 -6.45 3.58
C GLU A 52 17.33 -7.58 3.42
N VAL A 53 16.39 -7.41 2.48
CA VAL A 53 15.40 -8.45 2.13
C VAL A 53 16.10 -9.71 1.62
N ASP A 54 17.03 -9.57 0.68
CA ASP A 54 17.77 -10.70 0.11
C ASP A 54 18.63 -11.40 1.17
N SER A 55 19.24 -10.65 2.09
CA SER A 55 19.99 -11.19 3.22
C SER A 55 19.10 -12.05 4.13
N MET A 56 17.88 -11.61 4.41
CA MET A 56 16.93 -12.36 5.21
C MET A 56 16.48 -13.66 4.53
N ILE A 57 16.15 -13.60 3.24
CA ILE A 57 15.79 -14.78 2.44
C ILE A 57 16.96 -15.76 2.38
N ASN A 58 18.18 -15.26 2.15
CA ASN A 58 19.39 -16.08 2.12
C ASN A 58 19.67 -16.72 3.49
N ALA A 59 19.53 -15.96 4.58
CA ALA A 59 19.68 -16.48 5.94
C ALA A 59 18.70 -17.63 6.18
N TYR A 60 17.43 -17.51 5.77
CA TYR A 60 16.46 -18.61 5.85
C TYR A 60 16.91 -19.82 5.02
N SER A 61 17.41 -19.59 3.80
CA SER A 61 17.83 -20.62 2.86
C SER A 61 18.98 -21.50 3.36
N ILE A 62 20.00 -20.92 3.99
CA ILE A 62 21.19 -21.65 4.43
C ILE A 62 21.11 -22.20 5.86
N SER A 63 20.06 -21.83 6.60
CA SER A 63 19.91 -22.15 8.03
C SER A 63 19.28 -23.52 8.27
N ASN A 64 19.65 -24.14 9.40
CA ASN A 64 18.91 -25.29 9.96
C ASN A 64 17.58 -24.84 10.60
N LYS A 65 16.77 -25.79 11.09
CA LYS A 65 15.43 -25.47 11.60
C LYS A 65 15.48 -24.51 12.81
N GLU A 66 16.39 -24.74 13.75
CA GLU A 66 16.53 -23.92 14.95
C GLU A 66 16.93 -22.48 14.61
N GLN A 67 17.85 -22.30 13.67
CA GLN A 67 18.27 -21.00 13.16
C GLN A 67 17.15 -20.30 12.39
N ARG A 68 16.37 -21.04 11.59
CA ARG A 68 15.17 -20.48 10.93
C ARG A 68 14.15 -20.02 11.97
N ASN A 69 13.90 -20.80 13.01
CA ASN A 69 13.01 -20.38 14.09
C ASN A 69 13.46 -19.08 14.75
N GLN A 70 14.77 -18.80 14.86
CA GLN A 70 15.25 -17.52 15.39
C GLN A 70 14.92 -16.32 14.48
N LEU A 71 14.74 -16.54 13.17
CA LEU A 71 14.31 -15.50 12.23
C LEU A 71 12.86 -15.07 12.44
N SER A 72 12.01 -15.92 13.05
CA SER A 72 10.60 -15.58 13.34
C SER A 72 10.48 -14.25 14.08
N SER A 73 11.27 -14.05 15.15
CA SER A 73 11.28 -12.81 15.93
C SER A 73 11.57 -11.54 15.11
N LYS A 74 12.39 -11.65 14.05
CA LYS A 74 12.66 -10.52 13.15
C LYS A 74 11.48 -10.25 12.21
N ILE A 75 10.83 -11.32 11.75
CA ILE A 75 9.64 -11.21 10.89
C ILE A 75 8.47 -10.68 11.70
N ASP A 76 8.25 -11.18 12.92
CA ASP A 76 7.24 -10.68 13.86
C ASP A 76 7.42 -9.18 14.07
N LYS A 77 8.66 -8.71 14.28
CA LYS A 77 8.93 -7.28 14.39
C LYS A 77 8.54 -6.50 13.12
N ILE A 78 8.84 -7.01 11.92
CA ILE A 78 8.44 -6.35 10.67
C ILE A 78 6.91 -6.27 10.57
N VAL A 79 6.22 -7.33 10.98
CA VAL A 79 4.75 -7.38 11.01
C VAL A 79 4.19 -6.37 12.01
N ASP A 80 4.73 -6.32 13.23
CA ASP A 80 4.34 -5.36 14.26
C ASP A 80 4.55 -3.92 13.76
N ASP A 81 5.74 -3.62 13.21
CA ASP A 81 6.06 -2.31 12.65
C ASP A 81 5.10 -1.92 11.52
N LEU A 82 4.67 -2.87 10.67
CA LEU A 82 3.65 -2.63 9.64
C LEU A 82 2.30 -2.22 10.25
N PHE A 83 1.83 -2.95 11.26
CA PHE A 83 0.57 -2.61 11.93
C PHE A 83 0.67 -1.27 12.65
N GLU A 84 1.75 -1.01 13.37
CA GLU A 84 2.00 0.25 14.07
C GLU A 84 2.01 1.44 13.11
N ILE A 85 2.76 1.34 12.01
CA ILE A 85 2.85 2.41 11.03
C ILE A 85 1.49 2.64 10.37
N ARG A 86 0.82 1.58 9.91
CA ARG A 86 -0.53 1.70 9.33
C ARG A 86 -1.47 2.43 10.27
N ASN A 87 -1.48 2.05 11.54
CA ASN A 87 -2.32 2.67 12.57
C ASN A 87 -1.86 4.10 12.91
N SER A 88 -0.59 4.45 12.73
CA SER A 88 -0.10 5.82 12.92
C SER A 88 -0.42 6.75 11.75
N VAL A 89 -0.56 6.20 10.54
CA VAL A 89 -0.78 6.97 9.30
C VAL A 89 -2.26 7.22 9.03
N TYR A 90 -3.10 6.23 9.30
CA TYR A 90 -4.51 6.25 8.89
C TYR A 90 -5.48 6.31 10.07
N GLN A 91 -6.63 6.93 9.80
CA GLN A 91 -7.84 6.85 10.62
C GLN A 91 -9.02 6.52 9.72
N PHE A 92 -10.13 6.09 10.33
CA PHE A 92 -11.29 5.63 9.60
C PHE A 92 -12.54 6.36 10.08
N ILE A 93 -13.41 6.69 9.14
CA ILE A 93 -14.71 7.32 9.38
C ILE A 93 -15.79 6.30 9.01
N ASN A 94 -16.86 6.26 9.81
CA ASN A 94 -18.01 5.37 9.64
C ASN A 94 -17.65 3.88 9.61
N GLU A 95 -16.71 3.44 10.45
CA GLU A 95 -16.43 2.00 10.62
C GLU A 95 -17.72 1.22 10.97
N GLY A 96 -17.86 0.01 10.42
CA GLY A 96 -19.05 -0.83 10.61
C GLY A 96 -20.20 -0.52 9.65
N THR A 97 -19.98 0.30 8.62
CA THR A 97 -21.01 0.70 7.65
C THR A 97 -20.50 0.58 6.22
N ASP A 98 -21.41 0.56 5.24
CA ASP A 98 -21.08 0.63 3.80
C ASP A 98 -20.43 1.96 3.38
N SER A 99 -20.52 2.98 4.23
CA SER A 99 -19.94 4.32 4.00
C SER A 99 -18.56 4.48 4.66
N VAL A 100 -17.92 3.37 5.05
CA VAL A 100 -16.59 3.40 5.65
C VAL A 100 -15.56 3.96 4.67
N ARG A 101 -14.70 4.85 5.17
CA ARG A 101 -13.56 5.39 4.41
C ARG A 101 -12.34 5.54 5.29
N GLY A 102 -11.16 5.32 4.71
CA GLY A 102 -9.89 5.63 5.34
C GLY A 102 -9.33 6.96 4.88
N GLU A 103 -8.80 7.73 5.82
CA GLU A 103 -8.15 9.01 5.57
C GLU A 103 -6.86 9.14 6.39
N PHE A 104 -6.04 10.13 6.05
CA PHE A 104 -4.82 10.41 6.82
C PHE A 104 -5.18 10.92 8.21
N LYS A 105 -4.42 10.48 9.21
CA LYS A 105 -4.41 11.13 10.51
C LYS A 105 -3.88 12.57 10.40
N PRO A 106 -4.25 13.47 11.33
CA PRO A 106 -3.70 14.82 11.37
C PRO A 106 -2.16 14.81 11.35
N GLY A 107 -1.58 15.60 10.44
CA GLY A 107 -0.13 15.70 10.26
C GLY A 107 0.51 14.61 9.39
N LYS A 108 -0.27 13.64 8.91
CA LYS A 108 0.19 12.59 7.98
C LYS A 108 -0.08 12.96 6.52
N ASN A 109 0.75 12.45 5.62
CA ASN A 109 0.70 12.80 4.20
C ASN A 109 1.14 11.65 3.28
N ALA A 110 1.22 11.92 1.98
CA ALA A 110 1.60 10.96 0.95
C ALA A 110 2.97 10.31 1.19
N ASN A 111 3.95 11.00 1.78
CA ASN A 111 5.24 10.38 2.10
C ASN A 111 5.10 9.31 3.19
N ASP A 112 4.22 9.53 4.18
CA ASP A 112 3.94 8.52 5.20
C ASP A 112 3.24 7.29 4.58
N ARG A 113 2.29 7.50 3.66
CA ARG A 113 1.70 6.42 2.84
C ARG A 113 2.78 5.67 2.07
N ASP A 114 3.64 6.37 1.34
CA ASP A 114 4.62 5.75 0.45
C ASP A 114 5.67 4.97 1.24
N HIS A 115 6.03 5.47 2.43
CA HIS A 115 6.87 4.75 3.38
C HIS A 115 6.20 3.44 3.85
N TYR A 116 4.92 3.51 4.26
CA TYR A 116 4.15 2.32 4.64
C TYR A 116 4.06 1.31 3.48
N ILE A 117 3.74 1.77 2.27
CA ILE A 117 3.67 0.91 1.08
C ILE A 117 5.02 0.24 0.81
N ARG A 118 6.14 0.97 0.96
CA ARG A 118 7.47 0.39 0.75
C ARG A 118 7.79 -0.71 1.75
N MET A 119 7.39 -0.55 3.01
CA MET A 119 7.50 -1.62 4.01
C MET A 119 6.62 -2.82 3.68
N LEU A 120 5.41 -2.58 3.17
CA LEU A 120 4.50 -3.63 2.73
C LEU A 120 5.11 -4.42 1.55
N VAL A 121 5.75 -3.73 0.59
CA VAL A 121 6.50 -4.34 -0.50
C VAL A 121 7.68 -5.17 0.02
N ALA A 122 8.43 -4.67 1.01
CA ALA A 122 9.51 -5.42 1.63
C ALA A 122 9.01 -6.73 2.26
N PHE A 123 7.96 -6.66 3.08
CA PHE A 123 7.36 -7.84 3.71
C PHE A 123 6.83 -8.83 2.67
N ASN A 124 6.11 -8.36 1.64
CA ASN A 124 5.62 -9.23 0.58
C ASN A 124 6.75 -9.95 -0.18
N THR A 125 7.88 -9.25 -0.39
CA THR A 125 9.06 -9.83 -1.04
C THR A 125 9.72 -10.88 -0.16
N ILE A 126 9.85 -10.63 1.14
CA ILE A 126 10.34 -11.61 2.12
C ILE A 126 9.44 -12.85 2.14
N ASN A 127 8.12 -12.65 2.21
CA ASN A 127 7.14 -13.74 2.26
C ASN A 127 7.27 -14.66 1.03
N ASN A 128 7.15 -14.09 -0.17
CA ASN A 128 7.25 -14.85 -1.41
C ASN A 128 8.63 -15.51 -1.59
N GLY A 129 9.71 -14.83 -1.18
CA GLY A 129 11.06 -15.35 -1.25
C GLY A 129 11.29 -16.55 -0.33
N ILE A 130 10.82 -16.46 0.92
CA ILE A 130 10.91 -17.54 1.90
C ILE A 130 10.01 -18.72 1.50
N GLU A 131 8.79 -18.46 1.03
CA GLU A 131 7.88 -19.50 0.54
C GLU A 131 8.52 -20.28 -0.62
N LYS A 132 9.08 -19.58 -1.60
CA LYS A 132 9.80 -20.20 -2.71
C LYS A 132 10.97 -21.05 -2.24
N VAL A 133 11.82 -20.53 -1.36
CA VAL A 133 12.96 -21.28 -0.81
C VAL A 133 12.50 -22.55 -0.06
N ARG A 134 11.42 -22.44 0.70
CA ARG A 134 10.83 -23.57 1.44
C ARG A 134 10.36 -24.66 0.48
N GLU A 135 9.66 -24.28 -0.59
CA GLU A 135 9.18 -25.21 -1.62
C GLU A 135 10.34 -25.85 -2.38
N ASP A 136 11.29 -25.04 -2.87
CA ASP A 136 12.45 -25.50 -3.65
C ASP A 136 13.34 -26.48 -2.86
N LYS A 137 13.48 -26.28 -1.55
CA LYS A 137 14.30 -27.13 -0.67
C LYS A 137 13.53 -28.22 0.07
N GLY A 138 12.20 -28.25 -0.05
CA GLY A 138 11.35 -29.20 0.69
C GLY A 138 11.44 -29.04 2.21
N PHE A 139 11.61 -27.81 2.71
CA PHE A 139 11.67 -27.56 4.16
C PHE A 139 10.29 -27.76 4.79
N ALA A 140 10.27 -28.48 5.92
CA ALA A 140 9.09 -28.53 6.77
C ALA A 140 8.78 -27.14 7.34
N LYS A 141 7.48 -26.85 7.53
CA LYS A 141 7.00 -25.62 8.16
C LYS A 141 7.63 -25.44 9.56
N CYS A 142 7.88 -24.19 9.90
CA CYS A 142 8.55 -23.75 11.12
C CYS A 142 7.96 -22.42 11.61
N ASP A 143 8.53 -21.82 12.66
CA ASP A 143 7.93 -20.64 13.30
C ASP A 143 7.86 -19.43 12.36
N VAL A 144 8.82 -19.32 11.42
CA VAL A 144 8.81 -18.31 10.35
C VAL A 144 7.56 -18.40 9.49
N ASP A 145 7.09 -19.62 9.17
CA ASP A 145 5.87 -19.79 8.39
C ASP A 145 4.67 -19.19 9.15
N VAL A 146 4.62 -19.33 10.47
CA VAL A 146 3.55 -18.74 11.29
C VAL A 146 3.62 -17.21 11.24
N SER A 147 4.81 -16.63 11.43
CA SER A 147 5.03 -15.18 11.39
C SER A 147 4.67 -14.55 10.04
N LEU A 148 4.86 -15.27 8.93
CA LEU A 148 4.53 -14.78 7.59
C LEU A 148 3.03 -14.87 7.26
N HIS A 149 2.27 -15.72 7.96
CA HIS A 149 0.84 -15.89 7.73
C HIS A 149 0.02 -14.92 8.56
N LEU A 150 -0.30 -13.77 7.96
CA LEU A 150 -1.22 -12.81 8.57
C LEU A 150 -2.64 -13.39 8.64
N HIS A 151 -3.33 -13.14 9.75
CA HIS A 151 -4.73 -13.54 9.89
C HIS A 151 -5.59 -12.83 8.83
N HIS A 152 -6.51 -13.56 8.21
CA HIS A 152 -7.32 -13.07 7.09
C HIS A 152 -8.23 -11.89 7.47
N SER A 153 -8.64 -11.77 8.74
CA SER A 153 -9.41 -10.60 9.20
C SER A 153 -8.56 -9.35 9.45
N SER A 154 -7.23 -9.48 9.38
CA SER A 154 -6.33 -8.37 9.69
C SER A 154 -6.28 -7.35 8.54
N SER A 155 -6.05 -6.10 8.91
CA SER A 155 -6.08 -5.03 7.92
C SER A 155 -4.89 -5.03 6.97
N VAL A 156 -3.71 -5.46 7.45
CA VAL A 156 -2.50 -5.60 6.62
C VAL A 156 -2.66 -6.77 5.64
N TYR A 157 -3.41 -7.82 6.00
CA TYR A 157 -3.75 -8.89 5.05
C TYR A 157 -4.54 -8.36 3.84
N GLY A 158 -5.53 -7.49 4.06
CA GLY A 158 -6.24 -6.82 2.97
C GLY A 158 -5.34 -5.94 2.10
N ASP A 159 -4.37 -5.26 2.71
CA ASP A 159 -3.38 -4.45 1.99
C ASP A 159 -2.47 -5.32 1.10
N LEU A 160 -2.04 -6.49 1.60
CA LEU A 160 -1.26 -7.46 0.82
C LEU A 160 -2.05 -8.04 -0.35
N GLN A 161 -3.35 -8.32 -0.17
CA GLN A 161 -4.20 -8.75 -1.29
C GLN A 161 -4.24 -7.69 -2.40
N SER A 162 -4.45 -6.41 -2.03
CA SER A 162 -4.40 -5.30 -3.00
C SER A 162 -3.04 -5.18 -3.66
N LEU A 163 -1.93 -5.32 -2.90
CA LEU A 163 -0.58 -5.27 -3.46
C LEU A 163 -0.35 -6.39 -4.49
N ASN A 164 -0.70 -7.63 -4.16
CA ASN A 164 -0.54 -8.77 -5.07
C ASN A 164 -1.42 -8.64 -6.32
N LYS A 165 -2.63 -8.08 -6.18
CA LYS A 165 -3.46 -7.71 -7.33
C LYS A 165 -2.73 -6.75 -8.26
N LEU A 166 -2.21 -5.63 -7.74
CA LEU A 166 -1.44 -4.66 -8.51
C LEU A 166 -0.18 -5.26 -9.17
N LEU A 167 0.54 -6.16 -8.50
CA LEU A 167 1.73 -6.82 -9.04
C LEU A 167 1.39 -7.83 -10.15
N SER A 168 0.25 -8.53 -10.03
CA SER A 168 -0.20 -9.53 -11.02
C SER A 168 -0.86 -8.92 -12.26
N GLU A 169 -1.54 -7.78 -12.11
CA GLU A 169 -2.36 -7.14 -13.16
C GLU A 169 -1.55 -6.38 -14.23
N ASN A 170 -0.21 -6.42 -14.17
CA ASN A 170 0.65 -6.02 -15.28
C ASN A 170 0.46 -6.85 -16.58
N SER A 171 -0.46 -7.83 -16.60
CA SER A 171 -0.67 -8.72 -17.76
C SER A 171 -1.98 -8.54 -18.51
N MET A 172 -3.14 -8.17 -17.91
CA MET A 172 -4.37 -7.89 -18.66
C MET A 172 -5.35 -7.04 -17.84
N ARG A 173 -5.60 -5.80 -18.28
CA ARG A 173 -6.67 -4.88 -17.85
C ARG A 173 -6.87 -4.81 -16.32
N ALA A 174 -6.14 -3.91 -15.68
CA ALA A 174 -6.46 -3.43 -14.33
C ALA A 174 -7.94 -3.06 -14.27
N ASP A 175 -8.72 -3.84 -13.55
CA ASP A 175 -9.97 -3.31 -13.01
C ASP A 175 -9.53 -2.24 -12.02
N SER A 176 -9.84 -0.98 -12.34
CA SER A 176 -9.29 0.25 -11.74
C SER A 176 -9.71 0.49 -10.29
N THR A 177 -9.97 -0.58 -9.55
CA THR A 177 -10.58 -0.65 -8.22
C THR A 177 -9.58 -1.05 -7.14
N ALA A 178 -8.38 -1.51 -7.51
CA ALA A 178 -7.36 -1.88 -6.55
C ALA A 178 -6.72 -0.64 -5.90
N HIS A 179 -7.21 -0.28 -4.71
CA HIS A 179 -6.62 0.75 -3.88
C HIS A 179 -5.59 0.14 -2.93
N LEU A 180 -4.39 0.71 -2.93
CA LEU A 180 -3.29 0.36 -2.03
C LEU A 180 -2.92 1.56 -1.14
N PRO A 181 -2.97 1.46 0.19
CA PRO A 181 -3.52 0.35 0.96
C PRO A 181 -5.04 0.17 0.82
N ASN A 182 -5.53 -1.02 1.15
CA ASN A 182 -6.95 -1.35 1.17
C ASN A 182 -7.57 -0.90 2.49
N LEU A 183 -7.85 0.39 2.58
CA LEU A 183 -8.28 1.02 3.82
C LEU A 183 -9.67 0.58 4.31
N THR A 184 -10.51 0.02 3.44
CA THR A 184 -11.88 -0.40 3.78
C THR A 184 -12.00 -1.90 4.06
N TYR A 185 -10.92 -2.66 3.85
CA TYR A 185 -10.91 -4.10 4.07
C TYR A 185 -11.33 -4.47 5.50
N ASN A 186 -12.32 -5.34 5.61
CA ASN A 186 -12.85 -5.86 6.87
C ASN A 186 -13.31 -4.76 7.85
N LYS A 187 -13.78 -3.61 7.35
CA LYS A 187 -14.28 -2.48 8.16
C LYS A 187 -15.71 -2.04 7.83
N GLY A 188 -16.38 -2.74 6.91
CA GLY A 188 -17.77 -2.48 6.52
C GLY A 188 -18.79 -3.14 7.44
N GLU A 189 -20.04 -3.24 6.98
CA GLU A 189 -21.12 -3.92 7.73
C GLU A 189 -20.85 -5.42 7.91
N LEU A 190 -20.37 -6.09 6.86
CA LEU A 190 -19.96 -7.49 6.89
C LEU A 190 -18.47 -7.61 7.18
N GLN A 191 -18.13 -8.41 8.19
CA GLN A 191 -16.75 -8.60 8.66
C GLN A 191 -16.46 -10.09 8.91
N PHE A 192 -15.21 -10.48 8.70
CA PHE A 192 -14.66 -11.75 9.14
C PHE A 192 -14.45 -11.71 10.66
N GLY A 193 -14.85 -12.77 11.37
CA GLY A 193 -14.76 -12.94 12.82
C GLY A 193 -14.49 -14.38 13.22
#